data_AF-A0A8D8BWT0-F1
#
_entry.id   AF-A0A8D8BWT0-F1
#
_cell.length_a   1.000
_cell.length_b   1.000
_cell.length_c   1.000
_cell.angle_alpha   90.00
_cell.angle_beta   90.00
_cell.angle_gamma   90.00
#
_symmetry.space_group_name_H-M   'P 1'
#
loop_
_entity.id
_entity.type
_entity.pdbx_description
1 polymer ?
#
loop_
_entity_poly.entity_id
_entity_poly.type
_entity_poly.pdbx_seq_one_letter_code
_entity_poly.pdbx_strand_id
1 'polypeptide(L)'
;NAKLLRDGTYQKPISSVLNYGTMVFTRVLIVLDTSQMLARAATIAVRYSCVRRQSVIDPSKPEVQVIDHQTQQAKLLPQLAKAIALKLSADNLWKMYEATQVDLE
;
A
#
# COMPACT_ATOMS: atom_id res chain seq x y z
N ASN A 1 2.79 -21.70 -21.67
CA ASN A 1 4.24 -21.89 -21.43
C ASN A 1 4.94 -22.42 -22.67
N ALA A 2 6.23 -22.11 -22.82
CA ALA A 2 7.06 -22.70 -23.86
C ALA A 2 7.13 -24.21 -23.69
N LYS A 3 7.20 -24.95 -24.79
CA LYS A 3 7.30 -26.41 -24.78
C LYS A 3 8.51 -26.85 -25.59
N LEU A 4 9.20 -27.89 -25.12
CA LEU A 4 10.20 -28.60 -25.89
C LEU A 4 9.63 -29.96 -26.28
N LEU A 5 9.50 -30.22 -27.58
CA LEU A 5 9.01 -31.50 -28.08
C LEU A 5 10.12 -32.56 -28.01
N ARG A 6 9.74 -33.85 -28.06
CA ARG A 6 10.68 -34.98 -27.91
C ARG A 6 11.75 -35.04 -29.01
N ASP A 7 11.47 -34.44 -30.16
CA ASP A 7 12.35 -34.31 -31.32
C ASP A 7 13.34 -33.13 -31.19
N GLY A 8 13.28 -32.36 -30.08
CA GLY A 8 14.11 -31.18 -29.84
C GLY A 8 13.51 -29.87 -30.40
N THR A 9 12.33 -29.92 -31.02
CA THR A 9 11.69 -28.72 -31.57
C THR A 9 11.17 -27.82 -30.43
N TYR A 10 11.62 -26.57 -30.40
CA TYR A 10 11.17 -25.57 -29.43
C TYR A 10 9.89 -24.87 -29.90
N GLN A 11 8.83 -25.02 -29.12
CA GLN A 11 7.56 -24.33 -29.33
C GLN A 11 7.50 -23.09 -28.42
N LYS A 12 7.58 -21.92 -29.04
CA LYS A 12 7.46 -20.62 -28.36
C LYS A 12 6.07 -20.48 -27.71
N PRO A 13 5.98 -19.82 -26.54
CA PRO A 13 4.69 -19.47 -25.96
C PRO A 13 3.96 -18.44 -26.82
N ILE A 14 2.62 -18.38 -26.71
CA ILE A 14 1.75 -17.43 -27.43
C ILE A 14 2.20 -15.98 -27.19
N SER A 15 2.63 -15.68 -25.97
CA SER A 15 3.29 -14.42 -25.62
C SER A 15 4.38 -14.66 -24.58
N SER A 16 5.54 -14.03 -24.74
CA SER A 16 6.62 -14.05 -23.76
C SER A 16 6.26 -13.29 -22.48
N VAL A 17 5.26 -12.38 -22.55
CA VAL A 17 4.82 -11.54 -21.43
C VAL A 17 4.10 -12.36 -20.35
N LEU A 18 3.52 -13.51 -20.71
CA LEU A 18 2.80 -14.40 -19.79
C LEU A 18 3.68 -14.96 -18.68
N ASN A 19 4.98 -15.12 -18.94
CA ASN A 19 5.94 -15.60 -17.95
C ASN A 19 6.15 -14.60 -16.80
N TYR A 20 5.75 -13.34 -16.97
CA TYR A 20 5.87 -12.30 -15.95
C TYR A 20 4.64 -12.22 -15.02
N GLY A 21 3.66 -13.12 -15.15
CA GLY A 21 2.43 -13.11 -14.35
C GLY A 21 2.67 -13.04 -12.84
N THR A 22 3.57 -13.87 -12.31
CA THR A 22 3.95 -13.83 -10.88
C THR A 22 4.55 -12.49 -10.47
N MET A 23 5.35 -11.85 -11.34
CA MET A 23 5.93 -10.53 -11.02
C MET A 23 4.86 -9.44 -10.98
N VAL A 24 3.85 -9.51 -11.85
CA VAL A 24 2.71 -8.58 -11.82
C VAL A 24 1.88 -8.80 -10.57
N PHE A 25 1.55 -10.06 -10.25
CA PHE A 25 0.83 -10.43 -9.04
C PHE A 25 1.51 -9.89 -7.77
N THR A 26 2.81 -10.15 -7.60
CA THR A 26 3.57 -9.66 -6.44
C THR A 26 3.56 -8.14 -6.35
N ARG A 27 3.63 -7.41 -7.48
CA ARG A 27 3.57 -5.93 -7.48
C ARG A 27 2.21 -5.42 -7.00
N VAL A 28 1.12 -6.07 -7.38
CA VAL A 28 -0.22 -5.73 -6.88
C VAL A 28 -0.30 -5.96 -5.37
N LEU A 29 0.23 -7.10 -4.88
CA LEU A 29 0.27 -7.39 -3.44
C LEU A 29 1.08 -6.37 -2.64
N ILE A 30 2.24 -5.92 -3.16
CA ILE A 30 3.06 -4.91 -2.47
C ILE A 30 2.25 -3.64 -2.16
N VAL A 31 1.41 -3.18 -3.08
CA VAL A 31 0.59 -1.98 -2.88
C VAL A 31 -0.49 -2.23 -1.83
N LEU A 32 -1.13 -3.40 -1.87
CA LEU A 32 -2.14 -3.81 -0.88
C LEU A 32 -1.53 -3.87 0.53
N ASP A 33 -0.42 -4.58 0.69
CA ASP A 33 0.26 -4.73 1.98
C ASP A 33 0.76 -3.39 2.54
N THR A 34 1.34 -2.56 1.68
CA THR A 34 1.81 -1.21 2.06
C THR A 34 0.65 -0.35 2.57
N SER A 35 -0.52 -0.42 1.92
CA SER A 35 -1.70 0.33 2.36
C SER A 35 -2.15 -0.08 3.77
N GLN A 36 -2.14 -1.39 4.06
CA GLN A 36 -2.54 -1.92 5.36
C GLN A 36 -1.52 -1.59 6.45
N MET A 37 -0.22 -1.75 6.15
CA MET A 37 0.86 -1.44 7.09
C MET A 37 0.84 0.05 7.47
N LEU A 38 0.67 0.94 6.49
CA LEU A 38 0.59 2.38 6.74
C LEU A 38 -0.66 2.74 7.54
N ALA A 39 -1.82 2.16 7.23
CA ALA A 39 -3.05 2.38 7.98
C ALA A 39 -2.91 1.97 9.46
N ARG A 40 -2.27 0.82 9.74
CA ARG A 40 -1.99 0.35 11.10
C ARG A 40 -1.06 1.32 11.84
N ALA A 41 0.05 1.72 11.22
CA ALA A 41 1.00 2.67 11.80
C ALA A 41 0.35 4.03 12.09
N ALA A 42 -0.41 4.58 11.12
CA ALA A 42 -1.13 5.84 11.28
C ALA A 42 -2.16 5.75 12.42
N THR A 43 -2.89 4.63 12.54
CA THR A 43 -3.88 4.43 13.61
C THR A 43 -3.24 4.49 14.99
N ILE A 44 -2.12 3.79 15.18
CA ILE A 44 -1.39 3.79 16.47
C ILE A 44 -0.87 5.19 16.78
N ALA A 45 -0.20 5.84 15.80
CA ALA A 45 0.42 7.14 15.99
C ALA A 45 -0.60 8.25 16.29
N VAL A 46 -1.74 8.25 15.60
CA VAL A 46 -2.83 9.23 15.83
C VAL A 46 -3.45 9.02 17.22
N ARG A 47 -3.82 7.79 17.58
CA ARG A 47 -4.41 7.49 18.89
C ARG A 47 -3.48 7.87 20.05
N TYR A 48 -2.21 7.54 19.93
CA TYR A 48 -1.22 7.94 20.93
C TYR A 48 -1.09 9.47 21.03
N SER A 49 -1.04 10.17 19.89
CA SER A 49 -0.93 11.63 19.85
C SER A 49 -2.16 12.35 20.44
N CYS A 50 -3.34 11.72 20.39
CA CYS A 50 -4.56 12.22 21.01
C CYS A 50 -4.61 12.01 22.53
N VAL A 51 -3.71 11.25 23.15
CA VAL A 51 -3.73 11.02 24.61
C VAL A 51 -2.47 11.58 25.27
N ARG A 52 -1.32 11.42 24.61
CA ARG A 52 -0.05 11.92 25.11
C ARG A 52 -0.10 13.44 25.20
N ARG A 53 0.24 13.97 26.37
CA ARG A 53 0.49 15.39 26.60
C ARG A 53 1.99 15.61 26.79
N GLN A 54 2.54 16.57 26.06
CA GLN A 54 3.95 16.93 26.15
C GLN A 54 4.20 18.27 25.47
N SER A 55 5.04 19.09 26.12
CA SER A 55 5.46 20.42 25.66
C SER A 55 4.31 21.43 25.70
N VAL A 56 4.60 22.59 26.28
CA VAL A 56 3.65 23.71 26.34
C VAL A 56 3.71 24.51 25.03
N ILE A 57 2.54 24.84 24.48
CA ILE A 57 2.42 25.84 23.39
C ILE A 57 2.39 27.25 24.00
N ASP A 58 1.66 27.38 25.11
CA ASP A 58 1.48 28.61 25.87
C ASP A 58 2.05 28.35 27.27
N PRO A 59 3.09 29.09 27.71
CA PRO A 59 3.70 28.91 29.02
C PRO A 59 2.73 29.06 30.20
N SER A 60 1.58 29.72 30.00
CA SER A 60 0.57 29.93 31.04
C SER A 60 -0.43 28.77 31.18
N LYS A 61 -0.38 27.78 30.29
CA LYS A 61 -1.35 26.67 30.20
C LYS A 61 -0.71 25.32 30.51
N PRO A 62 -1.51 24.32 30.94
CA PRO A 62 -1.04 22.95 31.09
C PRO A 62 -0.61 22.35 29.75
N GLU A 63 0.12 21.23 29.81
CA GLU A 63 0.54 20.52 28.60
C GLU A 63 -0.64 20.13 27.71
N VAL A 64 -0.50 20.44 26.42
CA VAL A 64 -1.47 20.12 25.38
C VAL A 64 -1.26 18.70 24.88
N GLN A 65 -2.27 18.15 24.20
CA GLN A 65 -2.09 16.86 23.52
C GLN A 65 -1.10 17.04 22.37
N VAL A 66 -0.28 16.03 22.12
CA VAL A 66 0.78 16.16 21.11
C VAL A 66 0.20 16.39 19.71
N ILE A 67 -1.02 15.91 19.44
CA ILE A 67 -1.75 16.17 18.20
C ILE A 67 -2.11 17.65 17.98
N ASP A 68 -2.12 18.49 19.03
CA ASP A 68 -2.45 19.92 18.90
C ASP A 68 -1.30 20.73 18.28
N HIS A 69 -0.08 20.18 18.29
CA HIS A 69 1.06 20.80 17.61
C HIS A 69 0.91 20.67 16.10
N GLN A 70 0.97 21.80 15.37
CA GLN A 70 0.89 21.80 13.91
C GLN A 70 1.97 20.93 13.24
N THR A 71 3.16 20.84 13.85
CA THR A 71 4.25 19.99 13.35
C THR A 71 3.90 18.50 13.45
N GLN A 72 3.13 18.08 14.46
CA GLN A 72 2.65 16.71 14.59
C GLN A 72 1.53 16.43 13.59
N GLN A 73 0.60 17.38 13.40
CA GLN A 73 -0.45 17.27 12.39
C GLN A 73 0.13 17.14 10.99
N ALA A 74 1.11 17.97 10.64
CA ALA A 74 1.81 17.93 9.36
C ALA A 74 2.57 16.61 9.13
N LYS A 75 3.00 15.91 10.19
CA LYS A 75 3.61 14.58 10.09
C LYS A 75 2.57 13.47 9.92
N LEU A 76 1.46 13.51 10.66
CA LEU A 76 0.53 12.38 10.75
C LEU A 76 -0.62 12.45 9.73
N LEU A 77 -1.26 13.61 9.58
CA LEU A 77 -2.46 13.74 8.75
C LEU A 77 -2.20 13.41 7.27
N PRO A 78 -1.07 13.82 6.65
CA PRO A 78 -0.75 13.40 5.28
C PRO A 78 -0.54 11.89 5.14
N GLN A 79 0.01 11.22 6.17
CA GLN A 79 0.20 9.76 6.12
C GLN A 79 -1.13 9.02 6.27
N LEU A 80 -2.05 9.54 7.09
CA LEU A 80 -3.41 9.01 7.19
C LEU A 80 -4.15 9.16 5.84
N ALA A 81 -4.09 10.34 5.22
CA ALA A 81 -4.66 10.57 3.90
C ALA A 81 -4.03 9.65 2.83
N LYS A 82 -2.70 9.47 2.87
CA LYS A 82 -1.98 8.55 1.98
C LYS A 82 -2.41 7.10 2.18
N ALA A 83 -2.64 6.65 3.42
CA ALA A 83 -3.12 5.29 3.68
C ALA A 83 -4.47 5.02 2.99
N ILE A 84 -5.39 5.99 3.06
CA ILE A 84 -6.70 5.91 2.39
C ILE A 84 -6.52 5.90 0.86
N ALA A 85 -5.71 6.81 0.32
CA ALA A 85 -5.45 6.87 -1.12
C ALA A 85 -4.81 5.57 -1.65
N LEU A 86 -3.83 5.02 -0.91
CA LEU A 86 -3.19 3.75 -1.25
C LEU A 86 -4.18 2.58 -1.18
N LYS A 87 -5.09 2.55 -0.20
CA LYS A 87 -6.10 1.49 -0.12
C LYS A 87 -7.03 1.50 -1.33
N LEU A 88 -7.53 2.67 -1.72
CA LEU A 88 -8.39 2.81 -2.90
C LEU A 88 -7.64 2.43 -4.18
N SER A 89 -6.36 2.81 -4.28
CA SER A 89 -5.50 2.46 -5.41
C SER A 89 -5.24 0.95 -5.47
N ALA A 90 -4.98 0.31 -4.33
CA ALA A 90 -4.77 -1.13 -4.24
C ALA A 90 -6.02 -1.92 -4.66
N ASP A 91 -7.20 -1.49 -4.21
CA ASP A 91 -8.46 -2.15 -4.57
C ASP A 91 -8.74 -2.05 -6.07
N ASN A 92 -8.42 -0.90 -6.68
CA ASN A 92 -8.54 -0.73 -8.12
C ASN A 92 -7.52 -1.60 -8.89
N LEU A 93 -6.27 -1.65 -8.43
CA LEU A 93 -5.23 -2.50 -9.01
C LEU A 93 -5.60 -3.98 -8.95
N TRP A 94 -6.18 -4.42 -7.84
CA TRP A 94 -6.63 -5.80 -7.67
C TRP A 94 -7.72 -6.16 -8.69
N LYS A 95 -8.74 -5.31 -8.84
CA LYS A 95 -9.81 -5.50 -9.85
C LYS A 95 -9.26 -5.56 -11.27
N MET A 96 -8.31 -4.68 -11.61
CA MET A 96 -7.65 -4.71 -12.92
C MET A 96 -6.86 -5.99 -13.13
N TYR A 97 -6.16 -6.48 -12.11
CA TYR A 97 -5.44 -7.75 -12.16
C TYR A 97 -6.39 -8.93 -12.38
N GLU A 98 -7.49 -9.02 -11.63
CA GLU A 98 -8.50 -10.07 -11.79
C GLU A 98 -9.11 -10.08 -13.20
N ALA A 99 -9.53 -8.91 -13.70
CA ALA A 99 -10.06 -8.79 -15.07
C ALA A 99 -9.04 -9.25 -16.11
N THR A 100 -7.77 -8.86 -15.95
CA THR A 100 -6.69 -9.28 -16.86
C THR A 100 -6.42 -10.78 -16.78
N GLN A 101 -6.54 -11.41 -15.60
CA GLN A 101 -6.41 -12.87 -15.48
C GLN A 101 -7.54 -13.60 -16.19
N VAL A 102 -8.78 -13.10 -16.11
CA VAL A 102 -9.91 -13.69 -16.85
C VAL A 102 -9.71 -13.59 -18.36
N ASP A 103 -9.18 -12.47 -18.86
CA ASP A 103 -8.87 -12.30 -20.30
C ASP A 103 -7.71 -13.20 -20.79
N LEU A 104 -6.93 -13.76 -19.86
CA LEU A 104 -5.76 -14.59 -20.13
C LEU A 104 -6.05 -16.10 -20.09
N GLU A 105 -7.14 -16.50 -19.44
CA GLU A 105 -7.65 -17.89 -19.38
C GLU A 105 -8.47 -18.24 -20.63
#